data_AF-A0A3E2TAZ0-F1
#
_entry.id   AF-A0A3E2TAZ0-F1
#
_cell.length_a   1.000
_cell.length_b   1.000
_cell.length_c   1.000
_cell.angle_alpha   90.00
_cell.angle_beta   90.00
_cell.angle_gamma   90.00
#
_symmetry.space_group_name_H-M   'P 1'
#
loop_
_entity.id
_entity.type
_entity.pdbx_description
1 polymer ?
#
loop_
_entity_poly.entity_id
_entity_poly.type
_entity_poly.pdbx_seq_one_letter_code
_entity_poly.pdbx_strand_id
1 'polypeptide(L)'
;MTMIDRDELLKHEVMIITKGNAAFHGVPSSLIETAPVIDLKNLQPVWRDPETDPPKVETEVLVLYRYNGYMGITTAHYEDGNVFSEDSKWNWEDLPDWGTYDEERDDYRIPEGWWEYRHFNPDDVYNNKIDCPVVGWMPLPTEEITK
;
A
#
# COMPACT_ATOMS: atom_id res chain seq x y z
N MET A 1 22.01 4.57 10.29
CA MET A 1 22.12 4.61 8.81
C MET A 1 22.57 6.00 8.40
N THR A 2 23.63 6.11 7.60
CA THR A 2 23.79 7.30 6.77
C THR A 2 22.78 7.20 5.64
N MET A 3 21.60 7.80 5.84
CA MET A 3 20.71 8.12 4.74
C MET A 3 21.52 9.02 3.81
N ILE A 4 21.76 8.57 2.58
CA ILE A 4 22.37 9.44 1.58
C ILE A 4 21.40 10.61 1.40
N ASP A 5 21.83 11.79 1.81
CA ASP A 5 21.07 13.02 1.71
C ASP A 5 20.66 13.19 0.24
N ARG A 6 19.35 13.39 0.00
CA ARG A 6 18.82 13.60 -1.35
C ARG A 6 19.49 14.79 -2.02
N ASP A 7 19.88 15.80 -1.24
CA ASP A 7 20.63 16.96 -1.71
C ASP A 7 22.13 16.64 -1.92
N GLU A 8 22.71 15.62 -1.29
CA GLU A 8 24.03 15.08 -1.67
C GLU A 8 23.98 14.22 -2.93
N LEU A 9 22.92 13.45 -3.13
CA LEU A 9 22.69 12.65 -4.33
C LEU A 9 22.53 13.53 -5.56
N LEU A 10 21.86 14.68 -5.43
CA LEU A 10 21.71 15.67 -6.50
C LEU A 10 22.97 16.53 -6.75
N LYS A 11 23.96 16.53 -5.83
CA LYS A 11 25.28 17.14 -6.04
C LYS A 11 26.19 16.29 -6.92
N HIS A 12 25.89 14.99 -7.05
CA HIS A 12 26.59 14.09 -7.96
C HIS A 12 25.73 13.95 -9.23
N GLU A 13 26.29 14.17 -10.41
CA GLU A 13 25.61 13.82 -11.66
C GLU A 13 25.35 12.30 -11.65
N VAL A 14 24.12 11.90 -11.31
CA VAL A 14 23.72 10.49 -11.32
C VAL A 14 23.61 10.05 -12.78
N MET A 15 24.64 9.39 -13.29
CA MET A 15 24.64 8.78 -14.60
C MET A 15 24.16 7.32 -14.49
N ILE A 16 22.96 7.03 -15.00
CA ILE A 16 22.43 5.67 -15.10
C ILE A 16 23.07 5.00 -16.32
N ILE A 17 23.93 4.02 -16.08
CA ILE A 17 24.64 3.26 -17.12
C ILE A 17 24.06 1.85 -17.18
N THR A 18 23.62 1.43 -18.36
CA THR A 18 23.21 0.05 -18.61
C THR A 18 24.42 -0.77 -19.05
N LYS A 19 24.41 -2.10 -18.82
CA LYS A 19 25.49 -2.97 -19.32
C LYS A 19 25.72 -2.83 -20.83
N GLY A 20 24.68 -2.49 -21.60
CA GLY A 20 24.75 -2.30 -23.05
C GLY A 20 25.41 -0.99 -23.50
N ASN A 21 25.44 0.07 -22.67
CA ASN A 21 26.03 1.37 -23.03
C ASN A 21 27.30 1.71 -22.22
N ALA A 22 27.68 0.88 -21.25
CA ALA A 22 28.82 1.16 -20.38
C ALA A 22 30.16 1.31 -21.13
N ALA A 23 30.37 0.55 -22.20
CA ALA A 23 31.54 0.67 -23.05
C ALA A 23 31.61 2.02 -23.79
N PHE A 24 30.45 2.59 -24.16
CA PHE A 24 30.36 3.90 -24.82
C PHE A 24 30.76 5.05 -23.88
N HIS A 25 30.52 4.88 -22.58
CA HIS A 25 30.91 5.84 -21.54
C HIS A 25 32.32 5.60 -20.98
N GLY A 26 33.09 4.68 -21.58
CA GLY A 26 34.47 4.38 -21.15
C GLY A 26 34.56 3.73 -19.76
N VAL A 27 33.48 3.10 -19.28
CA VAL A 27 33.47 2.46 -17.97
C VAL A 27 34.22 1.12 -18.03
N PRO A 28 35.26 0.91 -17.20
CA PRO A 28 35.96 -0.36 -17.11
C PRO A 28 35.04 -1.52 -16.75
N SER A 29 35.19 -2.67 -17.41
CA SER A 29 34.42 -3.89 -17.13
C SER A 29 34.52 -4.34 -15.68
N SER A 30 35.68 -4.15 -15.03
CA SER A 30 35.88 -4.46 -13.61
C SER A 30 34.97 -3.67 -12.66
N LEU A 31 34.63 -2.43 -13.01
CA LEU A 31 33.67 -1.62 -12.25
C LEU A 31 32.22 -2.04 -12.52
N ILE A 32 31.89 -2.45 -13.75
CA ILE A 32 30.55 -2.95 -14.10
C ILE A 32 30.24 -4.27 -13.40
N GLU A 33 31.23 -5.16 -13.28
CA GLU A 33 31.09 -6.48 -12.66
C GLU A 33 30.89 -6.41 -11.15
N THR A 34 31.36 -5.34 -10.52
CA THR A 34 31.28 -5.11 -9.06
C THR A 34 30.21 -4.10 -8.67
N ALA A 35 29.63 -3.38 -9.63
CA ALA A 35 28.58 -2.42 -9.38
C ALA A 35 27.29 -3.10 -8.88
N PRO A 36 26.57 -2.47 -7.93
CA PRO A 36 25.27 -2.95 -7.51
C PRO A 36 24.31 -2.96 -8.70
N VAL A 37 23.71 -4.12 -8.97
CA VAL A 37 22.67 -4.25 -9.98
C VAL A 37 21.35 -3.87 -9.34
N ILE A 38 20.74 -2.80 -9.83
CA ILE A 38 19.41 -2.41 -9.39
C ILE A 38 18.38 -2.94 -10.39
N ASP A 39 17.49 -3.81 -9.93
CA ASP A 39 16.34 -4.23 -10.74
C ASP A 39 15.32 -3.10 -10.77
N LEU A 40 15.21 -2.44 -11.93
CA LEU A 40 14.23 -1.37 -12.18
C LEU A 40 12.78 -1.81 -11.95
N LYS A 41 12.47 -3.11 -12.08
CA LYS A 41 11.13 -3.63 -11.76
C LYS A 41 10.86 -3.67 -10.26
N ASN A 42 11.90 -3.79 -9.44
CA ASN A 42 11.80 -3.80 -7.98
C ASN A 42 12.02 -2.41 -7.35
N LEU A 43 12.33 -1.39 -8.17
CA LEU A 43 12.59 -0.01 -7.73
C LEU A 43 11.33 0.82 -7.53
N GLN A 44 10.18 0.39 -8.04
CA GLN A 44 8.91 1.11 -7.93
C GLN A 44 8.05 0.43 -6.86
N PRO A 45 7.36 1.17 -5.98
CA PRO A 45 6.17 0.61 -5.36
C PRO A 45 5.17 0.31 -6.48
N VAL A 46 5.02 -0.97 -6.80
CA VAL A 46 4.03 -1.44 -7.77
C VAL A 46 2.71 -1.53 -7.02
N TRP A 47 1.78 -0.65 -7.36
CA TRP A 47 0.39 -0.77 -6.93
C TRP A 47 -0.14 -2.14 -7.35
N ARG A 48 -0.50 -2.95 -6.37
CA ARG A 48 -1.13 -4.26 -6.58
C ARG A 48 -2.60 -4.05 -6.89
N ASP A 49 -3.11 -4.86 -7.80
CA ASP A 49 -4.51 -4.83 -8.19
C ASP A 49 -5.36 -5.43 -7.06
N PRO A 50 -6.25 -4.65 -6.42
CA PRO A 50 -7.03 -5.12 -5.29
C PRO A 50 -8.07 -6.19 -5.66
N GLU A 51 -8.45 -6.34 -6.93
CA GLU A 51 -9.41 -7.38 -7.35
C GLU A 51 -8.73 -8.74 -7.52
N THR A 52 -7.46 -8.76 -7.95
CA THR A 52 -6.74 -10.01 -8.27
C THR A 52 -5.69 -10.41 -7.22
N ASP A 53 -5.19 -9.46 -6.44
CA ASP A 53 -4.21 -9.65 -5.37
C ASP A 53 -4.58 -8.74 -4.18
N PRO A 54 -5.73 -8.92 -3.50
CA PRO A 54 -6.09 -8.08 -2.36
C PRO A 54 -5.09 -8.24 -1.20
N PRO A 55 -4.94 -7.23 -0.33
CA PRO A 55 -4.13 -7.40 0.87
C PRO A 55 -4.81 -8.40 1.81
N LYS A 56 -4.04 -8.90 2.78
CA LYS A 56 -4.60 -9.69 3.86
C LYS A 56 -5.66 -8.87 4.61
N VAL A 57 -6.79 -9.49 4.96
CA VAL A 57 -7.88 -8.85 5.72
C VAL A 57 -7.36 -8.15 6.96
N GLU A 58 -8.01 -7.03 7.28
CA GLU A 58 -7.66 -6.12 8.36
C GLU A 58 -6.22 -5.57 8.33
N THR A 59 -5.40 -5.83 7.30
CA THR A 59 -4.03 -5.31 7.25
C THR A 59 -4.01 -3.88 6.73
N GLU A 60 -3.42 -2.99 7.50
CA GLU A 60 -3.30 -1.58 7.12
C GLU A 60 -2.28 -1.42 5.98
N VAL A 61 -2.71 -0.77 4.90
CA VAL A 61 -1.96 -0.59 3.65
C VAL A 61 -2.17 0.83 3.13
N LEU A 62 -1.31 1.25 2.20
CA LEU A 62 -1.61 2.41 1.36
C LEU A 62 -2.55 1.96 0.23
N VAL A 63 -3.57 2.77 -0.04
CA VAL A 63 -4.48 2.57 -1.16
C VAL A 63 -4.45 3.75 -2.11
N LEU A 64 -4.55 3.46 -3.41
CA LEU A 64 -4.77 4.40 -4.48
C LEU A 64 -6.25 4.32 -4.87
N TYR A 65 -6.99 5.41 -4.67
CA TYR A 65 -8.41 5.47 -5.01
C TYR A 65 -8.67 6.49 -6.12
N ARG A 66 -9.76 6.29 -6.86
CA ARG A 66 -10.21 7.19 -7.93
C ARG A 66 -11.49 7.89 -7.53
N TYR A 67 -11.45 9.21 -7.42
CA TYR A 67 -12.62 10.03 -7.11
C TYR A 67 -12.76 11.17 -8.12
N ASN A 68 -13.90 11.24 -8.83
CA ASN A 68 -14.22 12.30 -9.80
C ASN A 68 -13.11 12.59 -10.83
N GLY A 69 -12.43 11.56 -11.32
CA GLY A 69 -11.33 11.69 -12.31
C GLY A 69 -9.97 12.03 -11.71
N TYR A 70 -9.88 12.21 -10.39
CA TYR A 70 -8.63 12.39 -9.65
C TYR A 70 -8.18 11.09 -8.99
N MET A 71 -6.86 10.97 -8.81
CA MET A 71 -6.23 9.91 -8.04
C MET A 71 -5.85 10.47 -6.66
N GLY A 72 -6.24 9.76 -5.60
CA GLY A 72 -5.86 10.06 -4.23
C GLY A 72 -5.17 8.88 -3.59
N ILE A 73 -4.32 9.15 -2.60
CA ILE A 73 -3.66 8.11 -1.79
C ILE A 73 -4.08 8.33 -0.35
N THR A 74 -4.43 7.24 0.34
CA THR A 74 -4.70 7.22 1.78
C THR A 74 -4.30 5.88 2.40
N THR A 75 -4.45 5.73 3.71
CA THR A 75 -4.34 4.41 4.37
C THR A 75 -5.71 3.78 4.52
N ALA A 76 -5.79 2.45 4.36
CA ALA A 76 -7.00 1.69 4.61
C ALA A 76 -6.69 0.23 4.94
N HIS A 77 -7.72 -0.54 5.30
CA HIS A 77 -7.68 -2.00 5.32
C HIS A 77 -8.87 -2.57 4.52
N TYR A 78 -8.76 -3.84 4.13
CA TYR A 78 -9.73 -4.54 3.27
C TYR A 78 -10.45 -5.66 4.03
N GLU A 79 -11.72 -5.89 3.71
CA GLU A 79 -12.53 -7.02 4.18
C GLU A 79 -13.06 -7.88 3.03
N ASP A 80 -13.02 -9.19 3.22
CA ASP A 80 -13.35 -10.20 2.20
C ASP A 80 -14.72 -10.87 2.43
N GLY A 81 -15.51 -10.39 3.39
CA GLY A 81 -16.82 -10.96 3.72
C GLY A 81 -16.81 -12.08 4.76
N ASN A 82 -15.64 -12.50 5.24
CA ASN A 82 -15.50 -13.65 6.14
C ASN A 82 -15.22 -13.27 7.60
N VAL A 83 -14.89 -12.00 7.87
CA VAL A 83 -14.64 -11.51 9.23
C VAL A 83 -15.96 -11.19 9.92
N PHE A 84 -16.11 -11.74 11.12
CA PHE A 84 -17.21 -11.46 12.04
C PHE A 84 -16.87 -10.30 12.96
N SER A 85 -17.87 -9.53 13.37
CA SER A 85 -17.63 -8.32 14.16
C SER A 85 -16.94 -8.61 15.50
N GLU A 86 -17.24 -9.75 16.13
CA GLU A 86 -16.58 -10.16 17.39
C GLU A 86 -15.15 -10.68 17.19
N ASP A 87 -14.81 -11.16 16.00
CA ASP A 87 -13.45 -11.62 15.67
C ASP A 87 -12.55 -10.50 15.16
N SER A 88 -13.16 -9.38 14.77
CA SER A 88 -12.48 -8.23 14.19
C SER A 88 -11.58 -7.57 15.22
N LYS A 89 -10.40 -7.13 14.77
CA LYS A 89 -9.50 -6.31 15.60
C LYS A 89 -9.94 -4.85 15.68
N TRP A 90 -10.94 -4.48 14.88
CA TRP A 90 -11.55 -3.16 14.81
C TRP A 90 -12.96 -3.17 15.42
N ASN A 91 -13.35 -2.03 15.97
CA ASN A 91 -14.72 -1.81 16.43
C ASN A 91 -15.58 -1.36 15.24
N TRP A 92 -16.72 -2.02 15.06
CA TRP A 92 -17.68 -1.73 14.01
C TRP A 92 -19.00 -1.27 14.61
N GLU A 93 -19.59 -0.21 14.06
CA GLU A 93 -20.88 0.31 14.50
C GLU A 93 -21.94 0.20 13.40
N ASP A 94 -23.23 0.18 13.75
CA ASP A 94 -24.33 0.16 12.76
C ASP A 94 -24.31 -1.03 11.77
N LEU A 95 -23.69 -2.15 12.16
CA LEU A 95 -23.69 -3.40 11.38
C LEU A 95 -25.08 -3.88 10.93
N PRO A 96 -26.18 -3.68 11.68
CA PRO A 96 -27.52 -4.00 11.17
C PRO A 96 -27.91 -3.28 9.88
N ASP A 97 -27.32 -2.13 9.57
CA ASP A 97 -27.66 -1.34 8.38
C ASP A 97 -26.91 -1.80 7.12
N TRP A 98 -25.75 -2.45 7.27
CA TRP A 98 -24.86 -2.75 6.14
C TRP A 98 -24.10 -4.07 6.22
N GLY A 99 -24.00 -4.71 7.38
CA GLY A 99 -23.44 -6.04 7.57
C GLY A 99 -24.43 -7.15 7.21
N THR A 100 -23.95 -8.40 7.19
CA THR A 100 -24.80 -9.58 7.00
C THR A 100 -24.93 -10.35 8.31
N TYR A 101 -26.14 -10.41 8.86
CA TYR A 101 -26.40 -11.17 10.08
C TYR A 101 -26.33 -12.68 9.86
N ASP A 102 -25.70 -13.39 10.80
CA ASP A 102 -25.59 -14.84 10.86
C ASP A 102 -26.33 -15.35 12.10
N GLU A 103 -27.48 -16.00 11.89
CA GLU A 103 -28.33 -16.48 12.99
C GLU A 103 -27.67 -17.58 13.85
N GLU A 104 -26.76 -18.37 13.28
CA GLU A 104 -26.11 -19.46 14.01
C GLU A 104 -25.08 -18.92 14.99
N ARG A 105 -24.39 -17.86 14.59
CA ARG A 105 -23.37 -17.20 15.41
C ARG A 105 -23.91 -16.07 16.28
N ASP A 106 -25.09 -15.54 15.96
CA ASP A 106 -25.66 -14.33 16.57
C ASP A 106 -24.72 -13.12 16.42
N ASP A 107 -24.12 -12.96 15.23
CA ASP A 107 -23.15 -11.92 14.92
C ASP A 107 -23.28 -11.47 13.45
N TYR A 108 -22.69 -10.33 13.10
CA TYR A 108 -22.64 -9.79 11.76
C TYR A 108 -21.29 -10.02 11.10
N ARG A 109 -21.33 -10.37 9.82
CA ARG A 109 -20.16 -10.35 8.95
C ARG A 109 -19.96 -8.97 8.35
N ILE A 110 -18.70 -8.53 8.31
CA ILE A 110 -18.31 -7.31 7.61
C ILE A 110 -18.41 -7.56 6.10
N PRO A 111 -18.97 -6.64 5.30
CA PRO A 111 -19.18 -6.88 3.87
C PRO A 111 -17.88 -7.12 3.09
N GLU A 112 -17.95 -8.02 2.12
CA GLU A 112 -16.90 -8.18 1.11
C GLU A 112 -16.71 -6.88 0.32
N GLY A 113 -15.45 -6.56 0.00
CA GLY A 113 -15.14 -5.35 -0.76
C GLY A 113 -15.10 -4.09 0.09
N TRP A 114 -15.21 -4.20 1.42
CA TRP A 114 -15.13 -3.05 2.30
C TRP A 114 -13.68 -2.58 2.41
N TRP A 115 -13.49 -1.28 2.19
CA TRP A 115 -12.23 -0.59 2.46
C TRP A 115 -12.48 0.48 3.50
N GLU A 116 -11.77 0.42 4.62
CA GLU A 116 -12.01 1.29 5.78
C GLU A 116 -10.83 2.23 6.03
N TYR A 117 -11.08 3.54 6.04
CA TYR A 117 -10.09 4.59 6.32
C TYR A 117 -9.78 4.74 7.82
N ARG A 118 -8.55 5.16 8.16
CA ARG A 118 -7.94 4.81 9.46
C ARG A 118 -7.53 5.92 10.42
N HIS A 119 -7.35 7.17 9.98
CA HIS A 119 -6.54 8.11 10.77
C HIS A 119 -7.20 9.42 11.18
N PHE A 120 -8.18 9.94 10.45
CA PHE A 120 -8.78 11.23 10.77
C PHE A 120 -10.26 11.25 10.41
N ASN A 121 -11.07 10.73 11.33
CA ASN A 121 -12.51 10.70 11.16
C ASN A 121 -13.12 11.90 11.89
N PRO A 122 -14.16 12.55 11.36
CA PRO A 122 -14.94 13.52 12.12
C PRO A 122 -15.43 12.90 13.44
N ASP A 123 -15.49 13.71 14.49
CA ASP A 123 -16.21 13.34 15.71
C ASP A 123 -17.65 12.97 15.26
N ASP A 124 -18.11 11.74 15.56
CA ASP A 124 -19.38 11.12 15.12
C ASP A 124 -19.35 10.27 13.83
N VAL A 125 -18.18 10.01 13.20
CA VAL A 125 -18.08 9.05 12.09
C VAL A 125 -17.14 7.90 12.49
N TYR A 126 -17.73 6.79 12.95
CA TYR A 126 -16.97 5.64 13.42
C TYR A 126 -16.47 4.75 12.29
N ASN A 127 -17.32 4.45 11.30
CA ASN A 127 -16.93 3.71 10.10
C ASN A 127 -16.78 4.66 8.90
N ASN A 128 -15.65 4.57 8.19
CA ASN A 128 -15.23 5.43 7.08
C ASN A 128 -14.90 4.57 5.87
N LYS A 129 -15.96 3.99 5.31
CA LYS A 129 -15.88 3.27 4.05
C LYS A 129 -15.34 4.19 2.94
N ILE A 130 -14.35 3.71 2.21
CA ILE A 130 -13.97 4.27 0.92
C ILE A 130 -15.04 3.85 -0.08
N ASP A 131 -15.94 4.78 -0.40
CA ASP A 131 -17.10 4.60 -1.27
C ASP A 131 -16.78 4.80 -2.77
N CYS A 132 -15.49 4.96 -3.10
CA CYS A 132 -14.99 5.12 -4.46
C CYS A 132 -14.03 3.99 -4.85
N PRO A 133 -13.81 3.76 -6.17
CA PRO A 133 -12.97 2.65 -6.62
C PRO A 133 -11.54 2.75 -6.07
N VAL A 134 -11.13 1.74 -5.29
CA VAL A 134 -9.74 1.46 -5.00
C VAL A 134 -9.14 0.75 -6.21
N VAL A 135 -8.11 1.33 -6.82
CA VAL A 135 -7.48 0.87 -8.07
C VAL A 135 -6.06 0.36 -7.85
N GLY A 136 -5.60 0.36 -6.60
CA GLY A 136 -4.27 -0.08 -6.26
C GLY A 136 -4.06 -0.12 -4.76
N TRP A 137 -3.20 -1.03 -4.28
CA TRP A 137 -2.68 -0.97 -2.90
C TRP A 137 -1.19 -1.33 -2.84
N MET A 138 -0.55 -0.97 -1.73
CA MET A 138 0.81 -1.40 -1.41
C MET A 138 0.98 -1.49 0.12
N PRO A 139 1.87 -2.34 0.65
CA PRO A 139 2.15 -2.36 2.08
C PRO A 139 2.62 -0.97 2.55
N LEU A 140 2.37 -0.64 3.82
CA LEU A 140 2.96 0.55 4.43
C LEU A 140 4.49 0.50 4.31
N PRO A 141 5.16 1.66 4.16
CA PRO A 141 6.62 1.72 4.24
C PRO A 141 7.09 1.10 5.56
N THR A 142 8.08 0.21 5.50
CA THR A 142 8.69 -0.34 6.71
C THR A 142 9.41 0.78 7.47
N GLU A 143 9.17 0.88 8.78
CA GLU A 143 10.02 1.70 9.64
C GLU A 143 11.41 1.07 9.69
N GLU A 144 12.35 1.55 8.88
CA GLU A 144 13.76 1.30 9.15
C GLU A 144 14.16 2.07 10.41
N ILE A 145 13.94 1.47 11.59
CA ILE A 145 14.55 1.96 12.83
C ILE A 145 16.03 1.62 12.77
N THR A 146 16.80 2.49 12.14
CA THR A 146 18.25 2.38 12.21
C THR A 146 18.73 2.89 13.55
N LYS A 147 19.05 1.92 14.42
CA LYS A 147 19.89 2.15 15.61
C LYS A 147 21.30 2.58 15.20
#